data_AF-A0A7S3JLD2-F1
#
_entry.id   AF-A0A7S3JLD2-F1
#
_cell.length_a   1.000
_cell.length_b   1.000
_cell.length_c   1.000
_cell.angle_alpha   90.00
_cell.angle_beta   90.00
_cell.angle_gamma   90.00
#
_symmetry.space_group_name_H-M   'P 1'
#
loop_
_entity.id
_entity.type
_entity.pdbx_description
1 polymer ?
#
loop_
_entity_poly.entity_id
_entity_poly.type
_entity_poly.pdbx_seq_one_letter_code
_entity_poly.pdbx_strand_id
1 'polypeptide(L)'
;SLKVAINENFGELKVTDQSEKPLAKVYVKAFSKENNGTVKFFKDGYTDIRGKFEYAQINSKKLNSVEKFAILVMSDEHGSMTREAKVPSNLVKDTEEMVTFLQPSSMNKLAHQQVRSMNRMKYKVK
;
A
#
# COMPACT_ATOMS: atom_id res chain seq x y z
N SER A 1 18.40 -1.54 23.11
CA SER A 1 17.43 -0.65 22.45
C SER A 1 17.43 -0.94 20.96
N LEU A 2 16.25 -1.12 20.36
CA LEU A 2 16.12 -1.38 18.93
C LEU A 2 16.18 -0.10 18.08
N LYS A 3 16.61 -0.24 16.82
CA LYS A 3 16.57 0.78 15.77
C LYS A 3 15.63 0.32 14.66
N VAL A 4 14.89 1.25 14.06
CA VAL A 4 14.00 0.99 12.93
C VAL A 4 14.32 1.96 11.80
N ALA A 5 14.68 1.40 10.64
CA ALA A 5 14.79 2.12 9.38
C ALA A 5 13.59 1.78 8.49
N ILE A 6 12.91 2.80 7.96
CA ILE A 6 11.75 2.62 7.08
C ILE A 6 12.17 2.96 5.65
N ASN A 7 11.80 2.08 4.72
CA ASN A 7 11.96 2.30 3.29
C ASN A 7 10.57 2.43 2.66
N GLU A 8 10.08 3.68 2.59
CA GLU A 8 8.74 4.00 2.10
C GLU A 8 8.54 3.61 0.64
N ASN A 9 9.59 3.59 -0.18
CA ASN A 9 9.49 3.25 -1.61
C ASN A 9 9.08 1.79 -1.86
N PHE A 10 9.41 0.90 -0.93
CA PHE A 10 9.09 -0.53 -1.01
C PHE A 10 8.05 -0.95 0.02
N GLY A 11 7.65 -0.05 0.92
CA GLY A 11 6.70 -0.40 1.97
C GLY A 11 7.26 -1.40 2.98
N GLU A 12 8.57 -1.33 3.23
CA GLU A 12 9.28 -2.22 4.15
C GLU A 12 9.95 -1.45 5.29
N LEU A 13 10.20 -2.14 6.40
CA LEU A 13 11.07 -1.66 7.47
C LEU A 13 12.16 -2.69 7.76
N LYS A 14 13.26 -2.21 8.34
CA LYS A 14 14.36 -3.03 8.87
C LYS A 14 14.58 -2.69 10.34
N VAL A 15 14.68 -3.72 11.17
CA VAL A 15 14.97 -3.63 12.60
C VAL A 15 16.37 -4.14 12.90
N THR A 16 17.15 -3.34 13.62
CA THR A 16 18.51 -3.67 14.08
C THR A 16 18.69 -3.34 15.56
N ASP A 17 19.72 -3.91 16.19
CA ASP A 17 20.20 -3.41 17.49
C ASP A 17 21.11 -2.19 17.31
N GLN A 18 21.74 -1.72 18.39
CA GLN A 18 22.64 -0.57 18.34
C GLN A 18 23.93 -0.83 17.54
N SER A 19 24.32 -2.10 17.40
CA SER A 19 25.49 -2.58 16.66
C SER A 19 25.17 -2.92 15.21
N GLU A 20 23.99 -2.51 14.71
CA GLU A 20 23.48 -2.79 13.36
C GLU A 20 23.23 -4.28 13.05
N LYS A 21 23.19 -5.13 14.08
CA LYS A 21 22.83 -6.53 13.91
C LYS A 21 21.32 -6.63 13.62
N PRO A 22 20.90 -7.35 12.56
CA PRO A 22 19.49 -7.58 12.28
C PRO A 22 18.77 -8.30 13.42
N LEU A 23 17.56 -7.85 13.76
CA LEU A 23 16.71 -8.46 14.77
C LEU A 23 15.53 -9.19 14.11
N ALA A 24 15.59 -10.51 14.11
CA ALA A 24 14.51 -11.39 13.65
C ALA A 24 13.41 -11.54 14.73
N LYS A 25 12.22 -11.96 14.33
CA LYS A 25 11.08 -12.22 15.23
C LYS A 25 10.64 -11.01 16.07
N VAL A 26 10.96 -9.79 15.62
CA VAL A 26 10.44 -8.56 16.23
C VAL A 26 9.00 -8.39 15.75
N TYR A 27 8.07 -8.20 16.69
CA TYR A 27 6.66 -8.02 16.37
C TYR A 27 6.42 -6.66 15.73
N VAL A 28 5.64 -6.63 14.65
CA VAL A 28 5.26 -5.42 13.94
C VAL A 28 3.74 -5.40 13.75
N LYS A 29 3.09 -4.29 14.10
CA LYS A 29 1.66 -4.05 13.83
C LYS A 29 1.48 -2.70 13.14
N ALA A 30 0.86 -2.72 11.96
CA ALA A 30 0.60 -1.56 11.14
C ALA A 30 -0.91 -1.25 11.08
N PHE A 31 -1.23 0.03 11.30
CA PHE A 31 -2.54 0.62 11.09
C PHE A 31 -2.49 1.58 9.92
N SER A 32 -3.56 1.65 9.14
CA SER A 32 -3.70 2.63 8.06
C SER A 32 -4.70 3.70 8.44
N LYS A 33 -4.36 4.96 8.19
CA LYS A 33 -5.33 6.06 8.12
C LYS A 33 -5.72 6.25 6.66
N GLU A 34 -7.02 6.24 6.39
CA GLU A 34 -7.56 6.50 5.05
C GLU A 34 -7.79 7.99 4.78
N ASN A 35 -7.93 8.35 3.50
CA ASN A 35 -8.21 9.73 3.07
C ASN A 35 -9.51 10.32 3.66
N ASN A 36 -10.48 9.47 4.03
CA ASN A 36 -11.71 9.89 4.71
C ASN A 36 -11.54 10.03 6.24
N GLY A 37 -10.33 9.86 6.77
CA GLY A 37 -10.02 9.93 8.20
C GLY A 37 -10.19 8.60 8.96
N THR A 38 -10.72 7.55 8.34
CA THR A 38 -10.92 6.24 8.99
C THR A 38 -9.59 5.61 9.34
N VAL A 39 -9.44 5.15 10.58
CA VAL A 39 -8.27 4.38 11.03
C VAL A 39 -8.68 2.92 11.17
N LYS A 40 -7.90 2.02 10.59
CA LYS A 40 -8.16 0.58 10.65
C LYS A 40 -6.88 -0.23 10.78
N PHE A 41 -7.02 -1.43 11.33
CA PHE A 41 -5.97 -2.44 11.27
C PHE A 41 -5.65 -2.77 9.80
N PHE A 42 -4.36 -2.77 9.46
CA PHE A 42 -3.91 -3.09 8.11
C PHE A 42 -3.24 -4.46 8.04
N LYS A 43 -2.18 -4.66 8.83
CA LYS A 43 -1.39 -5.90 8.86
C LYS A 43 -0.58 -5.98 10.14
N ASP A 44 -0.26 -7.19 10.58
CA ASP A 44 0.81 -7.45 11.55
C ASP A 44 1.62 -8.68 11.16
N GLY A 45 2.67 -8.94 11.93
CA GLY A 45 3.52 -10.10 11.80
C GLY A 45 4.85 -9.89 12.50
N TYR A 46 5.86 -10.63 12.05
CA TYR A 46 7.19 -10.62 12.65
C TYR A 46 8.26 -10.36 11.59
N THR A 47 9.36 -9.74 12.00
CA THR A 47 10.51 -9.56 11.11
C THR A 47 11.14 -10.90 10.74
N ASP A 48 11.63 -11.00 9.50
CA ASP A 48 12.35 -12.16 8.99
C ASP A 48 13.79 -12.25 9.57
N ILE A 49 14.57 -13.25 9.11
CA ILE A 49 15.97 -13.44 9.53
C ILE A 49 16.91 -12.26 9.19
N ARG A 50 16.49 -11.36 8.30
CA ARG A 50 17.21 -10.15 7.90
C ARG A 50 16.73 -8.92 8.69
N GLY A 51 15.84 -9.12 9.66
CA GLY A 51 15.19 -8.07 10.43
C GLY A 51 14.19 -7.25 9.62
N LYS A 52 13.71 -7.76 8.49
CA LYS A 52 12.82 -7.04 7.58
C LYS A 52 11.35 -7.39 7.78
N PHE A 53 10.48 -6.41 7.57
CA PHE A 53 9.03 -6.60 7.53
C PHE A 53 8.38 -5.69 6.48
N GLU A 54 7.54 -6.27 5.62
CA GLU A 54 6.76 -5.56 4.60
C GLU A 54 5.41 -5.11 5.16
N TYR A 55 5.27 -3.82 5.46
CA TYR A 55 4.06 -3.25 6.06
C TYR A 55 3.01 -2.84 5.02
N ALA A 56 3.39 -2.52 3.78
CA ALA A 56 2.46 -2.07 2.74
C ALA A 56 2.27 -3.06 1.56
N GLN A 57 2.91 -4.23 1.58
CA GLN A 57 2.80 -5.22 0.50
C GLN A 57 1.60 -6.15 0.72
N ILE A 58 0.39 -5.68 0.39
CA ILE A 58 -0.85 -6.45 0.24
C ILE A 58 -1.68 -5.78 -0.86
N ASN A 59 -2.17 -6.55 -1.84
CA ASN A 59 -3.07 -6.15 -2.95
C ASN A 59 -3.33 -4.65 -3.13
N SER A 60 -2.83 -4.08 -4.22
CA SER A 60 -2.81 -2.64 -4.54
C SER A 60 -4.14 -1.89 -4.30
N LYS A 61 -5.28 -2.56 -4.50
CA LYS A 61 -6.62 -1.98 -4.23
C LYS A 61 -6.81 -1.47 -2.80
N LYS A 62 -6.14 -2.05 -1.80
CA LYS A 62 -6.23 -1.59 -0.40
C LYS A 62 -5.40 -0.35 -0.11
N LEU A 63 -4.44 -0.01 -0.96
CA LEU A 63 -3.53 1.13 -0.75
C LEU A 63 -4.10 2.44 -1.31
N ASN A 64 -4.98 2.39 -2.30
CA ASN A 64 -5.55 3.58 -2.95
C ASN A 64 -6.30 4.51 -1.98
N SER A 65 -6.89 3.96 -0.92
CA SER A 65 -7.60 4.76 0.09
C SER A 65 -6.71 5.22 1.25
N VAL A 66 -5.45 4.77 1.33
CA VAL A 66 -4.57 5.02 2.47
C VAL A 66 -3.83 6.35 2.30
N GLU A 67 -3.88 7.18 3.34
CA GLU A 67 -3.13 8.43 3.47
C GLU A 67 -1.74 8.16 4.06
N LYS A 68 -1.69 7.42 5.18
CA LYS A 68 -0.46 7.10 5.91
C LYS A 68 -0.63 5.88 6.82
N PHE A 69 0.51 5.37 7.29
CA PHE A 69 0.59 4.27 8.25
C PHE A 69 1.08 4.74 9.61
N ALA A 70 0.55 4.12 10.66
CA ALA A 70 1.13 4.13 12.00
C ALA A 70 1.59 2.69 12.33
N ILE A 71 2.85 2.53 12.71
CA ILE A 71 3.51 1.24 12.85
C ILE A 71 4.07 1.12 14.27
N LEU A 72 3.65 0.09 14.98
CA LEU A 72 4.24 -0.35 16.25
C LEU A 72 5.28 -1.45 15.95
N VAL A 73 6.47 -1.31 16.53
CA VAL A 73 7.55 -2.31 16.52
C VAL A 73 7.89 -2.67 17.95
N MET A 74 7.86 -3.95 18.30
CA MET A 74 8.00 -4.44 19.68
C MET A 74 8.92 -5.66 19.75
N SER A 75 9.91 -5.58 20.62
CA SER A 75 10.84 -6.65 20.97
C SER A 75 10.85 -6.83 22.48
N ASP A 76 10.72 -8.07 22.94
CA ASP A 76 10.73 -8.40 24.36
C ASP A 76 12.05 -8.00 25.05
N GLU A 77 13.17 -8.10 24.32
CA GLU A 77 14.51 -7.81 24.86
C GLU A 77 14.98 -6.38 24.57
N HIS A 78 14.53 -5.76 23.46
CA HIS A 78 15.09 -4.50 22.96
C HIS A 78 14.14 -3.31 23.12
N GLY A 79 12.94 -3.52 23.67
CA GLY A 79 11.90 -2.52 23.90
C GLY A 79 10.93 -2.36 22.73
N SER A 80 10.23 -1.24 22.68
CA SER A 80 9.26 -0.94 21.61
C SER A 80 9.39 0.48 21.09
N MET A 81 8.97 0.72 19.86
CA MET A 81 8.81 2.07 19.32
C MET A 81 7.67 2.17 18.30
N THR A 82 7.19 3.38 18.09
CA THR A 82 6.25 3.71 17.02
C THR A 82 6.92 4.50 15.91
N ARG A 83 6.40 4.36 14.69
CA ARG A 83 6.78 5.10 13.50
C ARG A 83 5.57 5.45 12.64
N GLU A 84 5.65 6.56 11.95
CA GLU A 84 4.74 6.87 10.85
C GLU A 84 5.45 6.64 9.51
N ALA A 85 4.70 6.25 8.48
CA ALA A 85 5.22 6.04 7.13
C ALA A 85 4.18 6.40 6.06
N LYS A 86 4.64 6.90 4.92
CA LYS A 86 3.82 7.17 3.74
C LYS A 86 3.53 5.88 2.96
N VAL A 87 2.51 5.96 2.11
CA VAL A 87 2.22 4.92 1.11
C VAL A 87 3.33 4.91 0.06
N PRO A 88 3.81 3.73 -0.39
CA PRO A 88 4.79 3.64 -1.46
C PRO A 88 4.25 4.23 -2.76
N SER A 89 4.90 5.27 -3.28
CA SER A 89 4.48 5.98 -4.49
C SER A 89 4.56 5.13 -5.77
N ASN A 90 5.40 4.08 -5.77
CA ASN A 90 5.60 3.20 -6.92
C ASN A 90 4.53 2.09 -6.99
N LEU A 91 4.03 1.60 -5.85
CA LEU A 91 3.01 0.54 -5.82
C LEU A 91 1.66 1.00 -6.37
N VAL A 92 1.35 2.30 -6.29
CA VAL A 92 0.13 2.87 -6.89
C VAL A 92 0.25 2.93 -8.41
N LYS A 93 1.42 3.33 -8.92
CA LYS A 93 1.70 3.52 -10.36
C LYS A 93 1.62 2.21 -11.14
N ASP A 94 2.19 1.12 -10.61
CA ASP A 94 2.18 -0.19 -11.27
C ASP A 94 0.74 -0.67 -11.54
N THR A 95 -0.21 -0.35 -10.67
CA THR A 95 -1.62 -0.72 -10.86
C THR A 95 -2.31 0.08 -11.95
N GLU A 96 -2.07 1.40 -12.05
CA GLU A 96 -2.69 2.22 -13.10
C GLU A 96 -2.11 1.90 -14.48
N GLU A 97 -0.80 1.63 -14.55
CA GLU A 97 -0.14 1.20 -15.79
C GLU A 97 -0.59 -0.22 -16.20
N MET A 98 -0.72 -1.18 -15.27
CA MET A 98 -1.24 -2.53 -15.54
C MET A 98 -2.72 -2.51 -15.98
N VAL A 99 -3.57 -1.69 -15.35
CA VAL A 99 -4.98 -1.55 -15.74
C VAL A 99 -5.10 -0.95 -17.14
N THR A 100 -4.24 0.00 -17.49
CA THR A 100 -4.18 0.60 -18.83
C THR A 100 -3.70 -0.41 -19.88
N PHE A 101 -2.74 -1.27 -19.53
CA PHE A 101 -2.19 -2.30 -20.42
C PHE A 101 -3.15 -3.46 -20.67
N LEU A 102 -3.97 -3.83 -19.67
CA LEU A 102 -4.91 -4.97 -19.76
C LEU A 102 -6.29 -4.63 -20.35
N GLN A 103 -6.56 -3.36 -20.69
CA GLN A 103 -7.74 -3.02 -21.47
C GLN A 103 -7.43 -3.15 -22.98
N PRO A 104 -7.85 -4.23 -23.68
CA PRO A 104 -7.71 -4.27 -25.12
C PRO A 104 -8.43 -3.06 -25.73
N SER A 105 -7.69 -2.29 -26.53
CA SER A 105 -8.13 -1.07 -27.21
C SER A 105 -9.42 -1.25 -28.04
N SER A 106 -9.76 -2.49 -28.38
CA SER A 106 -11.01 -2.92 -29.01
C SER A 106 -12.26 -2.65 -28.16
N MET A 107 -12.17 -2.75 -26.83
CA MET A 107 -13.30 -2.57 -25.91
C MET A 107 -13.67 -1.10 -25.71
N ASN A 108 -12.69 -0.18 -25.78
CA ASN A 108 -12.96 1.26 -25.67
C ASN A 108 -13.67 1.83 -26.90
N LYS A 109 -13.42 1.28 -28.10
CA LYS A 109 -14.08 1.71 -29.34
C LYS A 109 -15.56 1.29 -29.38
N LEU A 110 -15.87 0.06 -28.97
CA LEU A 110 -17.26 -0.44 -28.90
C LEU A 110 -18.11 0.34 -27.88
N ALA A 111 -17.55 0.63 -26.70
CA ALA A 111 -18.24 1.42 -25.68
C ALA A 111 -18.50 2.87 -26.15
N HIS A 112 -17.52 3.53 -26.76
CA HIS A 112 -17.69 4.89 -27.30
C HIS A 112 -18.67 4.93 -28.48
N GLN A 113 -18.71 3.89 -29.32
CA GLN A 113 -19.64 3.81 -30.44
C GLN A 113 -21.07 3.54 -29.97
N GLN A 114 -21.26 2.66 -28.97
CA GLN A 114 -22.57 2.40 -28.37
C GLN A 114 -23.11 3.65 -27.65
N VAL A 115 -22.31 4.33 -26.82
CA VAL A 115 -22.72 5.58 -26.14
C VAL A 115 -23.06 6.69 -27.15
N ARG A 116 -22.27 6.84 -28.23
CA ARG A 116 -22.58 7.81 -29.31
C ARG A 116 -23.85 7.45 -30.08
N SER A 117 -24.11 6.17 -30.33
CA SER A 117 -25.33 5.71 -31.02
C SER A 117 -26.59 5.93 -30.16
N MET A 118 -26.49 5.68 -28.85
CA MET A 118 -27.58 5.90 -27.89
C MET A 118 -27.90 7.39 -27.72
N ASN A 119 -26.88 8.26 -27.65
CA ASN A 119 -27.10 9.69 -27.58
C ASN A 119 -27.69 10.26 -28.89
N ARG A 120 -27.28 9.76 -30.07
CA ARG A 120 -27.90 10.18 -31.34
C ARG A 120 -29.39 9.82 -31.44
N MET A 121 -29.82 8.70 -30.85
CA MET A 121 -31.24 8.33 -30.81
C MET A 121 -32.07 9.22 -29.87
N LYS A 122 -31.48 9.68 -28.75
CA LYS A 122 -32.18 10.56 -27.79
C LYS A 122 -32.51 11.96 -28.33
N TYR A 123 -31.75 12.46 -29.32
CA TYR A 123 -31.96 13.81 -29.90
C TYR A 123 -32.76 13.82 -31.21
N LYS A 124 -33.28 12.68 -31.68
CA LYS A 124 -34.06 12.59 -32.93
C LYS A 124 -35.58 12.47 -32.70
N VAL A 125 -36.06 12.64 -31.47
CA VAL A 125 -37.49 12.67 -31.13
C VAL A 125 -37.87 14.08 -30.69
N LYS A 126 -38.19 14.93 -31.67
CA LYS A 126 -39.11 16.06 -31.59
C LYS A 126 -39.70 16.28 -32.97
#